data_AF-A0A7Z8NQM7-F1
#
_entry.id   AF-A0A7Z8NQM7-F1
#
_cell.length_a   1.000
_cell.length_b   1.000
_cell.length_c   1.000
_cell.angle_alpha   90.00
_cell.angle_beta   90.00
_cell.angle_gamma   90.00
#
_symmetry.space_group_name_H-M   'P 1'
#
loop_
_entity.id
_entity.type
_entity.pdbx_description
1 polymer ?
#
loop_
_entity_poly.entity_id
_entity_poly.type
_entity_poly.pdbx_seq_one_letter_code
_entity_poly.pdbx_strand_id
1 'polypeptide(L)'
;MTIRWEGATAKEAVRRGTARGLRLAAEHVLAESLQVVPIDDGTLARSGATAVDESGPVAAVSFDTPYAVRQHEDMTLRHTRGRTAKYLERPLLGTRRAQEQLIGDAVRQELR
;
A
#
# COMPACT_ATOMS: atom_id res chain seq x y z
N MET A 1 13.08 17.97 -40.40
CA MET A 1 13.12 17.82 -38.94
C MET A 1 12.74 16.39 -38.61
N THR A 2 13.67 15.60 -38.08
CA THR A 2 13.44 14.17 -37.80
C THR A 2 13.20 13.99 -36.32
N ILE A 3 12.03 13.48 -35.94
CA ILE A 3 11.71 13.16 -34.54
C ILE A 3 12.35 11.82 -34.20
N ARG A 4 13.10 11.76 -33.09
CA ARG A 4 13.58 10.50 -32.52
C ARG A 4 12.60 10.03 -31.46
N TRP A 5 12.02 8.85 -31.67
CA TRP A 5 11.05 8.24 -30.75
C TRP A 5 11.74 7.22 -29.84
N GLU A 6 11.77 7.51 -28.53
CA GLU A 6 12.43 6.68 -27.50
C GLU A 6 11.41 5.84 -26.71
N GLY A 7 10.45 5.22 -27.40
CA GLY A 7 9.32 4.54 -26.76
C GLY A 7 9.70 3.37 -25.84
N ALA A 8 10.79 2.66 -26.12
CA ALA A 8 11.25 1.55 -25.28
C ALA A 8 11.78 2.06 -23.92
N THR A 9 12.59 3.11 -23.96
CA THR A 9 13.14 3.78 -22.77
C THR A 9 12.02 4.37 -21.92
N ALA A 10 11.04 5.05 -22.54
CA ALA A 10 9.89 5.59 -21.83
C ALA A 10 9.05 4.50 -21.13
N LYS A 11 8.80 3.37 -21.81
CA LYS A 11 8.06 2.24 -21.20
C LYS A 11 8.78 1.65 -19.99
N GLU A 12 10.10 1.51 -20.08
CA GLU A 12 10.92 0.99 -19.00
C GLU A 12 10.95 1.94 -17.80
N ALA A 13 11.10 3.25 -18.05
CA ALA A 13 10.99 4.28 -17.00
C ALA A 13 9.63 4.23 -16.29
N VAL A 14 8.53 4.11 -17.04
CA VAL A 14 7.18 3.97 -16.46
C VAL A 14 7.07 2.71 -15.59
N ARG A 15 7.62 1.57 -16.03
CA ARG A 15 7.60 0.33 -15.23
C ARG A 15 8.32 0.51 -13.89
N ARG A 16 9.55 1.04 -13.91
CA ARG A 16 10.32 1.28 -12.68
C ARG A 16 9.61 2.27 -11.75
N GLY A 17 9.08 3.35 -12.31
CA GLY A 17 8.35 4.37 -11.56
C GLY A 17 7.08 3.81 -10.93
N THR A 18 6.38 2.92 -11.65
CA THR A 18 5.18 2.23 -11.15
C THR A 18 5.54 1.31 -9.98
N ALA A 19 6.56 0.44 -10.12
CA ALA A 19 6.97 -0.45 -9.04
C ALA A 19 7.41 0.33 -7.79
N ARG A 20 8.19 1.40 -7.97
CA ARG A 20 8.61 2.28 -6.87
C ARG A 20 7.41 2.97 -6.21
N GLY A 21 6.52 3.52 -7.02
CA GLY A 21 5.32 4.21 -6.55
C GLY A 21 4.36 3.31 -5.78
N LEU A 22 4.14 2.09 -6.27
CA LEU A 22 3.32 1.08 -5.61
C LEU A 22 3.90 0.65 -4.27
N ARG A 23 5.23 0.50 -4.17
CA ARG A 23 5.90 0.22 -2.89
C ARG A 23 5.61 1.32 -1.87
N LEU A 24 5.83 2.58 -2.25
CA LEU A 24 5.57 3.73 -1.37
C LEU A 24 4.10 3.84 -0.96
N ALA A 25 3.19 3.61 -1.91
CA ALA A 25 1.75 3.62 -1.63
C ALA A 25 1.34 2.50 -0.66
N ALA A 26 1.87 1.29 -0.84
CA ALA A 26 1.61 0.17 0.05
C ALA A 26 2.18 0.42 1.46
N GLU A 27 3.40 0.95 1.57
CA GLU A 27 4.03 1.34 2.83
C GLU A 27 3.20 2.43 3.55
N HIS A 28 2.67 3.40 2.80
CA HIS A 28 1.78 4.41 3.36
C HIS A 28 0.48 3.79 3.91
N VAL A 29 -0.17 2.90 3.16
CA VAL A 29 -1.37 2.19 3.63
C VAL A 29 -1.06 1.34 4.86
N LEU A 30 0.09 0.65 4.91
CA LEU A 30 0.51 -0.10 6.09
C LEU A 30 0.70 0.83 7.30
N ALA A 31 1.39 1.96 7.13
CA ALA A 31 1.62 2.92 8.21
C ALA A 31 0.30 3.44 8.82
N GLU A 32 -0.68 3.74 7.98
CA GLU A 32 -2.03 4.15 8.40
C GLU A 32 -2.82 3.00 9.05
N SER A 33 -2.65 1.77 8.52
CA SER A 33 -3.23 0.56 9.13
C SER A 33 -2.69 0.31 10.54
N LEU A 34 -1.40 0.56 10.77
CA LEU A 34 -0.77 0.43 12.08
C LEU A 34 -1.31 1.45 13.11
N GLN A 35 -1.92 2.55 12.69
CA GLN A 35 -2.58 3.50 13.60
C GLN A 35 -3.90 2.99 14.15
N VAL A 36 -4.57 2.09 13.41
CA VAL A 36 -5.94 1.66 13.73
C VAL A 36 -6.08 0.16 13.98
N VAL A 37 -5.05 -0.63 13.68
CA VAL A 37 -5.03 -2.08 13.96
C VAL A 37 -5.16 -2.37 15.47
N PRO A 38 -5.88 -3.43 15.87
CA PRO A 38 -5.92 -3.89 17.26
C PRO A 38 -4.51 -4.20 17.80
N ILE A 39 -4.23 -3.81 19.05
CA ILE A 39 -2.87 -3.81 19.63
C ILE A 39 -2.72 -4.64 20.91
N ASP A 40 -3.71 -5.44 21.33
CA ASP A 40 -3.75 -6.15 22.62
C ASP A 40 -2.38 -6.61 23.16
N ASP A 41 -1.72 -7.56 22.49
CA ASP A 41 -0.33 -7.98 22.73
C ASP A 41 0.67 -7.42 21.67
N GLY A 42 0.15 -6.65 20.71
CA GLY A 42 0.85 -6.10 19.56
C GLY A 42 1.29 -7.12 18.50
N THR A 43 1.00 -8.41 18.65
CA THR A 43 1.45 -9.46 17.71
C THR A 43 0.87 -9.24 16.32
N LEU A 44 -0.42 -8.92 16.22
CA LEU A 44 -1.05 -8.55 14.95
C LEU A 44 -0.39 -7.33 14.32
N ALA A 45 -0.17 -6.24 15.07
CA ALA A 45 0.45 -5.04 14.52
C ALA A 45 1.86 -5.32 13.97
N ARG A 46 2.64 -6.17 14.65
CA ARG A 46 4.00 -6.55 14.23
C ARG A 46 4.05 -7.45 12.98
N SER A 47 2.96 -8.13 12.63
CA SER A 47 2.91 -9.00 11.44
C SER A 47 2.52 -8.26 10.15
N GLY A 48 2.32 -6.94 10.22
CA GLY A 48 2.03 -6.12 9.06
C GLY A 48 3.17 -6.12 8.04
N ALA A 49 2.85 -6.38 6.76
CA ALA A 49 3.83 -6.45 5.68
C ALA A 49 3.29 -5.84 4.38
N THR A 50 4.21 -5.46 3.50
CA THR A 50 3.93 -5.01 2.13
C THR A 50 4.64 -5.88 1.12
N ALA A 51 4.01 -6.15 -0.02
CA ALA A 51 4.63 -6.81 -1.16
C ALA A 51 4.28 -6.06 -2.45
N VAL A 52 5.20 -6.07 -3.41
CA VAL A 52 4.99 -5.49 -4.74
C VAL A 52 5.36 -6.54 -5.77
N ASP A 53 4.51 -6.72 -6.77
CA ASP A 53 4.84 -7.49 -7.96
C ASP A 53 5.65 -6.60 -8.90
N GLU A 54 6.95 -6.83 -9.03
CA GLU A 54 7.78 -6.03 -9.93
C GLU A 54 7.51 -6.32 -11.42
N SER A 55 6.78 -7.39 -11.73
CA SER A 55 6.37 -7.74 -13.09
C SER A 55 5.06 -7.08 -13.53
N GLY A 56 4.29 -6.52 -12.59
CA GLY A 56 2.95 -5.99 -12.84
C GLY A 56 2.57 -4.79 -11.95
N PRO A 57 1.45 -4.11 -12.22
CA PRO A 57 1.04 -2.94 -11.45
C PRO A 57 0.27 -3.33 -10.18
N VAL A 58 0.79 -4.28 -9.40
CA VAL A 58 0.09 -4.82 -8.21
C VAL A 58 0.97 -4.72 -6.97
N ALA A 59 0.37 -4.26 -5.87
CA ALA A 59 0.95 -4.32 -4.55
C ALA A 59 -0.09 -4.81 -3.53
N ALA A 60 0.39 -5.39 -2.45
CA ALA A 60 -0.43 -5.94 -1.37
C ALA A 60 0.05 -5.42 -0.02
N VAL A 61 -0.90 -5.26 0.90
CA VAL A 61 -0.67 -5.05 2.33
C VAL A 61 -1.33 -6.19 3.07
N SER A 62 -0.62 -6.84 3.97
CA SER A 62 -1.09 -8.03 4.67
C SER A 62 -0.77 -7.97 6.16
N PHE A 63 -1.48 -8.81 6.91
CA PHE A 63 -1.24 -9.09 8.33
C PHE A 63 -1.33 -10.60 8.52
N ASP A 64 -0.32 -11.20 9.14
CA ASP A 64 -0.20 -12.65 9.24
C ASP A 64 -0.34 -13.13 10.69
N THR A 65 -1.57 -13.38 11.12
CA THR A 65 -1.87 -14.14 12.34
C THR A 65 -3.12 -15.00 12.10
N PRO A 66 -3.30 -16.13 12.82
CA PRO A 66 -4.49 -16.97 12.68
C PRO A 66 -5.82 -16.25 12.94
N TYR A 67 -5.76 -15.12 13.64
CA TYR A 67 -6.92 -14.32 14.02
C TYR A 67 -7.03 -13.00 13.23
N ALA A 68 -6.13 -12.70 12.29
CA ALA A 68 -6.13 -11.44 11.54
C ALA A 68 -7.46 -11.21 10.80
N VAL A 69 -7.95 -12.22 10.07
CA VAL A 69 -9.23 -12.12 9.35
C VAL A 69 -10.39 -11.84 10.31
N ARG A 70 -10.46 -12.55 11.44
CA ARG A 70 -11.51 -12.33 12.43
C ARG A 70 -11.44 -10.92 13.02
N GLN A 71 -10.25 -10.46 13.42
CA GLN A 71 -10.04 -9.10 13.94
C GLN A 71 -10.37 -8.03 12.88
N HIS A 72 -10.21 -8.34 11.59
CA HIS A 72 -10.49 -7.43 10.49
C HIS A 72 -11.98 -7.34 10.15
N GLU A 73 -12.70 -8.46 10.16
CA GLU A 73 -14.07 -8.57 9.65
C GLU A 73 -15.15 -8.54 10.74
N ASP A 74 -14.86 -9.02 11.96
CA ASP A 74 -15.85 -9.12 13.04
C ASP A 74 -16.08 -7.77 13.71
N MET A 75 -17.11 -7.06 13.22
CA MET A 75 -17.54 -5.75 13.73
C MET A 75 -18.13 -5.80 15.14
N THR A 76 -18.32 -6.98 15.75
CA THR A 76 -18.80 -7.11 17.13
C THR A 76 -17.68 -7.03 18.16
N LEU A 77 -16.42 -7.18 17.73
CA LEU A 77 -15.25 -7.09 18.59
C LEU A 77 -15.07 -5.66 19.11
N ARG A 78 -14.72 -5.55 20.39
CA ARG A 78 -14.44 -4.27 21.05
C ARG A 78 -12.94 -4.09 21.18
N HIS A 79 -12.37 -3.21 20.37
CA HIS A 79 -10.95 -2.86 20.44
C HIS A 79 -10.72 -1.64 21.35
N THR A 80 -9.47 -1.48 21.79
CA THR A 80 -9.01 -0.33 22.56
C THR A 80 -9.27 0.99 21.80
N ARG A 81 -9.38 2.09 22.54
CA ARG A 81 -9.67 3.43 21.99
C ARG A 81 -8.77 3.77 20.78
N GLY A 82 -9.39 4.20 19.68
CA GLY A 82 -8.72 4.56 18.43
C GLY A 82 -8.42 3.38 17.51
N ARG A 83 -8.61 2.14 17.97
CA ARG A 83 -8.44 0.93 17.17
C ARG A 83 -9.79 0.41 16.67
N THR A 84 -9.78 -0.31 15.55
CA THR A 84 -11.00 -0.72 14.86
C THR A 84 -10.80 -2.02 14.08
N ALA A 85 -11.89 -2.74 13.85
CA ALA A 85 -12.01 -3.66 12.73
C ALA A 85 -11.89 -2.86 11.41
N LYS A 86 -11.82 -3.55 10.27
CA LYS A 86 -11.60 -2.94 8.95
C LYS A 86 -10.32 -2.10 8.86
N TYR A 87 -9.28 -2.51 9.60
CA TYR A 87 -8.00 -1.81 9.68
C TYR A 87 -7.13 -1.86 8.41
N LEU A 88 -7.48 -2.67 7.39
CA LEU A 88 -6.89 -2.60 6.04
C LEU A 88 -7.77 -1.79 5.08
N GLU A 89 -9.06 -2.11 5.03
CA GLU A 89 -10.05 -1.46 4.15
C GLU A 89 -10.15 0.05 4.40
N ARG A 90 -10.26 0.49 5.66
CA ARG A 90 -10.42 1.92 5.98
C ARG A 90 -9.19 2.75 5.57
N PRO A 91 -7.94 2.37 5.92
CA PRO A 91 -6.75 3.07 5.43
C PRO A 91 -6.60 3.03 3.91
N LEU A 92 -6.88 1.87 3.28
CA LEU A 92 -6.79 1.70 1.83
C LEU A 92 -7.72 2.66 1.09
N LEU A 93 -8.97 2.78 1.55
CA LEU A 93 -9.95 3.69 0.95
C LEU A 93 -9.70 5.15 1.35
N GLY A 94 -9.33 5.39 2.62
CA GLY A 94 -9.16 6.73 3.18
C GLY A 94 -7.95 7.49 2.63
N THR A 95 -6.92 6.79 2.16
CA THR A 95 -5.68 7.41 1.66
C THR A 95 -5.51 7.33 0.14
N ARG A 96 -6.58 7.03 -0.61
CA ARG A 96 -6.53 6.84 -2.07
C ARG A 96 -5.81 7.97 -2.81
N ARG A 97 -6.08 9.23 -2.45
CA ARG A 97 -5.42 10.39 -3.07
C ARG A 97 -3.92 10.43 -2.80
N ALA A 98 -3.49 10.08 -1.59
CA ALA A 98 -2.06 10.02 -1.25
C ALA A 98 -1.37 8.88 -2.03
N GLN A 99 -2.03 7.73 -2.17
CA GLN A 99 -1.53 6.61 -2.99
C GLN A 99 -1.34 7.03 -4.46
N GLU A 100 -2.36 7.65 -5.06
CA GLU A 100 -2.31 8.16 -6.44
C GLU A 100 -1.18 9.19 -6.65
N GLN A 101 -0.97 10.07 -5.67
CA GLN A 101 0.12 11.05 -5.69
C GLN A 101 1.49 10.38 -5.62
N LEU A 102 1.71 9.46 -4.67
CA LEU A 102 2.98 8.73 -4.54
C LEU A 102 3.34 7.97 -5.81
N ILE A 103 2.35 7.31 -6.43
CA ILE A 103 2.53 6.60 -7.70
C ILE A 103 2.88 7.57 -8.84
N GLY A 104 2.09 8.63 -8.98
CA GLY A 104 2.30 9.64 -10.03
C GLY A 104 3.65 10.35 -9.91
N ASP A 105 4.08 10.69 -8.69
CA ASP A 105 5.34 11.37 -8.43
C ASP A 105 6.53 10.45 -8.78
N ALA A 106 6.47 9.17 -8.40
CA ALA A 106 7.50 8.20 -8.75
C ALA A 106 7.64 7.99 -10.25
N VAL A 107 6.52 7.90 -10.98
CA VAL A 107 6.52 7.80 -12.46
C VAL A 107 7.10 9.06 -13.09
N ARG A 108 6.71 10.26 -12.62
CA ARG A 108 7.27 11.52 -13.13
C ARG A 108 8.76 11.67 -12.85
N GLN A 109 9.26 11.11 -11.75
CA GLN A 109 10.68 11.15 -11.42
C GLN A 109 11.53 10.30 -12.39
N GLU A 110 11.04 9.13 -12.81
CA GLU A 110 11.77 8.25 -13.75
C GLU A 110 11.72 8.74 -15.21
N LEU A 111 10.74 9.59 -15.55
CA LEU A 111 10.56 10.14 -16.90
C LEU A 111 11.35 11.44 -17.17
N ARG A 112 12.01 11.99 -16.15
CA ARG A 112 12.87 13.18 -16.28
C ARG A 112 14.25 12.79 -16.78
#